data_AF-A0A3S1HNB2-F1
#
_entry.id   AF-A0A3S1HNB2-F1
#
_cell.length_a   1.000
_cell.length_b   1.000
_cell.length_c   1.000
_cell.angle_alpha   90.00
_cell.angle_beta   90.00
_cell.angle_gamma   90.00
#
_symmetry.space_group_name_H-M   'P 1'
#
loop_
_entity.id
_entity.type
_entity.pdbx_description
1 polymer ?
#
loop_
_entity_poly.entity_id
_entity_poly.type
_entity_poly.pdbx_seq_one_letter_code
_entity_poly.pdbx_strand_id
1 'polypeptide(L)' 'ARDARALGIRVQWHPEYWVKSDSISARIFRAFGDAVRLHAAAKSGTRAAAE' A
#
# COMPACT_ATOMS: atom_id res chain seq x y z
N ALA A 1 17.29 2.41 -8.41
CA ALA A 1 15.81 2.44 -8.33
C ALA A 1 15.36 3.78 -7.76
N ARG A 2 15.07 4.78 -8.60
CA ARG A 2 14.57 6.11 -8.18
C ARG A 2 13.05 6.24 -8.32
N ASP A 3 12.38 5.21 -8.81
CA ASP A 3 11.00 5.29 -9.31
C ASP A 3 9.98 4.44 -8.55
N ALA A 4 10.31 3.97 -7.34
CA ALA A 4 9.31 3.34 -6.49
C ALA A 4 8.32 4.41 -6.01
N ARG A 5 7.25 4.65 -6.79
CA ARG A 5 6.14 5.54 -6.41
C ARG A 5 5.60 5.10 -5.05
N ALA A 6 5.79 5.95 -4.04
CA ALA A 6 5.19 5.74 -2.73
C ALA A 6 3.69 6.01 -2.79
N LEU A 7 2.90 5.23 -2.06
CA LEU A 7 1.47 5.48 -1.88
C LEU A 7 1.27 6.55 -0.81
N GLY A 8 0.58 7.64 -1.17
CA GLY A 8 0.17 8.70 -0.24
C GLY A 8 -1.32 8.98 -0.35
N ILE A 9 -2.10 8.62 0.67
CA ILE A 9 -3.54 8.86 0.76
C ILE A 9 -3.87 9.39 2.16
N ARG A 10 -4.77 10.37 2.25
CA ARG A 10 -5.40 10.82 3.49
C ARG A 10 -6.91 10.83 3.32
N VAL A 11 -7.63 10.53 4.39
CA VAL A 11 -9.10 10.53 4.42
C VAL A 11 -9.58 11.43 5.55
N GLN A 12 -10.74 12.06 5.35
CA GLN A 12 -11.32 12.97 6.34
C GLN A 12 -12.18 12.23 7.38
N TRP A 13 -12.64 11.02 7.05
CA TRP A 13 -13.48 10.17 7.90
C TRP A 13 -12.69 8.97 8.43
N HIS A 14 -13.34 8.15 9.25
CA HIS A 14 -12.81 6.92 9.82
C HIS A 14 -13.23 5.68 9.00
N PRO A 15 -12.49 5.29 7.94
CA PRO A 15 -12.83 4.13 7.10
C PRO A 15 -12.71 2.80 7.85
N GLU A 16 -11.96 2.75 8.95
CA GLU A 16 -11.78 1.55 9.77
C GLU A 16 -13.09 1.03 10.36
N TYR A 17 -14.07 1.91 10.64
CA TYR A 17 -15.35 1.50 11.21
C TYR A 17 -16.26 0.81 10.19
N TRP A 18 -16.08 1.08 8.88
CA TRP A 18 -16.98 0.65 7.82
C TRP A 18 -16.30 -0.30 6.83
N VAL A 19 -15.06 -0.73 7.10
CA VAL A 19 -14.24 -1.52 6.16
C VAL A 19 -14.91 -2.81 5.66
N LYS A 20 -15.84 -3.38 6.42
CA LYS A 20 -16.56 -4.61 6.05
C LYS A 20 -17.83 -4.36 5.23
N SER A 21 -18.41 -3.17 5.31
CA SER A 21 -19.73 -2.85 4.74
C SER A 21 -19.68 -1.77 3.66
N ASP A 22 -18.72 -0.85 3.74
CA ASP A 22 -18.47 0.19 2.75
C ASP A 22 -17.34 -0.20 1.80
N SER A 23 -17.66 -0.23 0.51
CA SER A 23 -16.73 -0.66 -0.54
C SER A 23 -15.58 0.32 -0.75
N ILE A 24 -15.76 1.62 -0.47
CA ILE A 24 -14.70 2.62 -0.61
C ILE A 24 -13.66 2.42 0.49
N SER A 25 -14.11 2.24 1.73
CA SER A 25 -13.28 1.94 2.89
C SER A 25 -12.45 0.67 2.65
N ALA A 26 -13.08 -0.41 2.18
CA ALA A 26 -12.37 -1.65 1.83
C ALA A 26 -11.27 -1.45 0.77
N ARG A 27 -11.57 -0.65 -0.27
CA ARG A 27 -10.63 -0.37 -1.36
C ARG A 27 -9.40 0.40 -0.90
N ILE A 28 -9.56 1.35 0.02
CA ILE A 28 -8.42 2.11 0.58
C ILE A 28 -7.44 1.17 1.28
N PHE A 29 -7.94 0.29 2.17
CA PHE A 29 -7.10 -0.68 2.87
C PHE A 29 -6.45 -1.69 1.92
N ARG A 30 -7.19 -2.13 0.88
CA ARG A 30 -6.64 -3.02 -0.14
C ARG A 30 -5.50 -2.37 -0.91
N ALA A 31 -5.70 -1.16 -1.42
CA ALA A 31 -4.68 -0.41 -2.16
C ALA A 31 -3.42 -0.16 -1.30
N PHE A 32 -3.61 0.15 -0.02
CA PHE A 32 -2.49 0.29 0.92
C PHE A 32 -1.72 -1.02 1.10
N GLY A 33 -2.42 -2.13 1.37
CA GLY A 33 -1.77 -3.43 1.52
C GLY A 33 -1.01 -3.86 0.25
N ASP A 34 -1.57 -3.58 -0.93
CA ASP A 34 -0.93 -3.91 -2.21
C ASP A 34 0.33 -3.05 -2.44
N ALA A 35 0.30 -1.77 -2.12
CA ALA A 35 1.48 -0.89 -2.19
C ALA A 35 2.60 -1.34 -1.24
N VAL A 36 2.27 -1.74 0.00
CA VAL A 36 3.25 -2.26 0.97
C VAL A 36 3.92 -3.53 0.45
N ARG A 37 3.15 -4.46 -0.12
CA ARG A 37 3.68 -5.71 -0.70
C ARG A 37 4.61 -5.43 -1.89
N LEU A 38 4.20 -4.53 -2.80
CA LEU A 38 5.04 -4.13 -3.93
C LEU A 38 6.34 -3.48 -3.47
N HIS A 39 6.28 -2.61 -2.46
CA HIS A 39 7.47 -1.98 -1.88
C HIS A 39 8.41 -3.01 -1.25
N ALA A 40 7.88 -3.97 -0.50
CA ALA A 40 8.66 -5.05 0.10
C ALA A 40 9.34 -5.92 -0.97
N ALA A 41 8.60 -6.31 -2.02
CA ALA A 41 9.15 -7.08 -3.14
C ALA A 41 10.28 -6.34 -3.86
N ALA A 42 10.08 -5.04 -4.15
CA ALA A 42 11.11 -4.21 -4.78
C ALA A 42 12.37 -4.07 -3.90
N LYS A 43 12.20 -3.92 -2.58
CA LYS A 43 13.31 -3.85 -1.62
C LYS A 43 14.08 -5.16 -1.55
N SER A 44 13.39 -6.31 -1.52
CA SER A 44 14.03 -7.63 -1.50
C SER A 44 14.81 -7.90 -2.80
N GLY A 45 14.24 -7.57 -3.96
CA GLY A 45 14.93 -7.71 -5.25
C GLY A 45 16.15 -6.79 -5.38
N THR A 46 16.09 -5.59 -4.79
CA THR A 46 17.25 -4.68 -4.74
C THR A 46 18.36 -5.20 -3.84
N ARG A 47 18.03 -5.88 -2.72
CA ARG A 47 19.03 -6.52 -1.85
C ARG A 47 19.72 -7.70 -2.53
N ALA A 48 18.97 -8.58 -3.18
CA ALA A 48 19.53 -9.75 -3.86
C ALA A 48 20.45 -9.38 -5.04
N ALA A 49 20.26 -8.21 -5.67
CA ALA A 49 21.14 -7.71 -6.73
C ALA A 49 22.40 -6.99 -6.22
N ALA A 50 22.50 -6.76 -4.91
CA ALA A 50 23.64 -6.10 -4.26
C ALA A 50 24.57 -7.10 -3.52
N GLU A 51 24.16 -8.36 -3.44
CA GLU A 51 24.97 -9.51 -3.00
C GLU A 51 25.58 -10.22 -4.21
#